data_AF-A0A8E2E1Z1-F1
#
_entry.id   AF-A0A8E2E1Z1-F1
#
_cell.length_a   1.000
_cell.length_b   1.000
_cell.length_c   1.000
_cell.angle_alpha   90.00
_cell.angle_beta   90.00
_cell.angle_gamma   90.00
#
_symmetry.space_group_name_H-M   'P 1'
#
loop_
_entity.id
_entity.type
_entity.pdbx_description
1 polymer ?
#
loop_
_entity_poly.entity_id
_entity_poly.type
_entity_poly.pdbx_seq_one_letter_code
_entity_poly.pdbx_strand_id
1 'polypeptide(L)' 'AVDESIERFTGRASEIVNIPSKPTPEGFKIWILGNQGYVLDWLFHSKGLGKGSYDLDMTFVQDDRLNTKN' A
#
# COMPACT_ATOMS: atom_id res chain seq x y z
N ALA A 1 -7.31 -6.74 10.91
CA ALA A 1 -7.37 -5.28 11.00
C ALA A 1 -6.60 -4.69 9.83
N VAL A 2 -7.03 -3.53 9.33
CA VAL A 2 -6.30 -2.78 8.30
C VAL A 2 -5.72 -1.53 8.97
N ASP A 3 -4.44 -1.28 8.80
CA ASP A 3 -3.77 -0.10 9.35
C ASP A 3 -2.59 0.34 8.45
N GLU A 4 -2.04 1.52 8.72
CA GLU A 4 -0.88 2.04 8.01
C GLU A 4 0.44 1.67 8.71
N SER A 5 1.44 1.34 7.89
CA SER A 5 2.84 1.24 8.28
C SER A 5 3.71 2.14 7.41
N ILE A 6 4.92 2.45 7.87
CA ILE A 6 5.91 3.22 7.12
C ILE A 6 7.24 2.49 7.12
N GLU A 7 7.80 2.26 5.94
CA GLU A 7 9.16 1.74 5.77
C GLU A 7 10.09 2.91 5.46
N ARG A 8 11.09 3.14 6.34
CA ARG A 8 11.95 4.32 6.25
C ARG A 8 12.75 4.32 4.95
N PHE A 9 12.74 5.44 4.24
CA PHE A 9 13.56 5.64 3.05
C PHE A 9 13.90 7.12 2.86
N THR A 10 15.14 7.41 2.46
CA THR A 10 15.70 8.79 2.40
C THR A 10 16.25 9.16 1.01
N GLY A 11 15.83 8.42 -0.03
CA GLY A 11 16.19 8.72 -1.42
C GLY A 11 15.23 9.74 -2.07
N ARG A 12 15.25 9.80 -3.41
CA ARG A 12 14.47 10.77 -4.21
C ARG A 12 13.32 10.12 -5.00
N ALA A 13 12.76 9.03 -4.50
CA ALA A 13 11.61 8.38 -5.14
C ALA A 13 10.36 9.28 -5.01
N SER A 14 9.55 9.37 -6.07
CA SER A 14 8.36 10.24 -6.09
C SER A 14 7.25 9.78 -5.15
N GLU A 15 7.27 8.50 -4.79
CA GLU A 15 6.26 7.78 -4.03
C GLU A 15 6.43 7.94 -2.51
N ILE A 16 7.56 8.50 -2.06
CA ILE A 16 7.83 8.67 -0.64
C ILE A 16 6.90 9.73 -0.04
N VAL A 17 6.53 9.51 1.21
CA VAL A 17 5.70 10.42 2.00
C VAL A 17 6.43 10.86 3.25
N ASN A 18 5.98 12.00 3.78
CA ASN A 18 6.37 12.49 5.09
C ASN A 18 5.14 12.44 6.01
N ILE A 19 5.18 11.56 7.02
CA ILE A 19 4.15 11.39 8.05
C ILE A 19 4.77 11.81 9.40
N PRO A 20 4.64 13.08 9.81
CA PRO A 20 5.37 13.62 10.96
C PRO A 20 5.08 12.95 12.30
N SER A 21 3.93 12.27 12.43
CA SER A 21 3.52 11.58 13.64
C SER A 21 4.20 10.23 13.85
N LYS A 22 4.91 9.68 12.85
CA LYS A 22 5.59 8.37 12.96
C LYS A 22 7.04 8.55 13.44
N PRO A 23 7.61 7.56 14.14
CA PRO A 23 9.01 7.61 14.60
C PRO A 23 10.03 7.80 13.47
N THR A 24 9.73 7.24 12.30
CA THR A 24 10.48 7.44 11.06
C THR A 24 9.55 8.13 10.06
N PRO A 25 9.56 9.46 9.98
CA PRO A 25 8.52 10.21 9.28
C PRO A 25 8.63 10.12 7.75
N GLU A 26 9.83 9.88 7.22
CA GLU A 26 10.09 9.82 5.77
C GLU A 26 10.25 8.38 5.29
N GLY A 27 9.45 7.98 4.30
CA GLY A 27 9.48 6.63 3.77
C GLY A 27 8.33 6.26 2.84
N PHE A 28 8.22 4.98 2.53
CA PHE A 28 7.08 4.43 1.81
C PHE A 28 5.94 4.14 2.77
N LYS A 29 4.76 4.69 2.49
CA LYS A 29 3.53 4.32 3.22
C LYS A 29 2.98 3.03 2.65
N ILE A 30 2.65 2.10 3.54
CA ILE A 30 2.15 0.77 3.23
C ILE A 30 0.84 0.56 4.00
N TRP A 31 -0.19 0.10 3.31
CA TRP A 31 -1.40 -0.41 3.94
C TRP A 31 -1.22 -1.88 4.27
N ILE A 32 -1.48 -2.26 5.51
CA ILE A 32 -1.26 -3.62 5.99
C ILE A 32 -2.60 -4.24 6.36
N LEU A 33 -2.87 -5.43 5.83
CA LEU A 33 -3.90 -6.33 6.36
C LEU A 33 -3.23 -7.27 7.36
N GLY A 34 -3.51 -7.06 8.65
CA GLY A 34 -2.96 -7.85 9.73
C GLY A 34 -3.99 -8.75 10.42
N ASN A 35 -3.57 -9.93 10.85
CA ASN A 35 -4.34 -10.80 11.74
C ASN A 35 -3.43 -11.46 12.79
N GLN A 36 -3.75 -11.27 14.08
CA GLN A 36 -3.03 -11.86 15.21
C GLN A 36 -1.49 -11.66 15.17
N GLY A 37 -1.04 -10.48 14.72
CA GLY A 37 0.39 -10.16 14.60
C GLY A 37 1.05 -10.63 13.31
N TYR A 38 0.34 -11.36 12.45
CA TYR A 38 0.81 -11.72 11.12
C TYR A 38 0.33 -10.72 10.09
N VAL A 39 1.20 -10.41 9.13
CA VAL A 39 0.85 -9.67 7.92
C VAL A 39 0.32 -10.67 6.89
N LEU A 40 -0.93 -10.48 6.48
CA LEU A 40 -1.58 -11.31 5.48
C LEU A 40 -1.42 -10.74 4.07
N ASP A 41 -1.43 -9.41 3.95
CA ASP A 41 -1.35 -8.70 2.68
C ASP A 41 -0.88 -7.25 2.88
N TRP A 42 -0.36 -6.62 1.82
CA TRP A 42 0.04 -5.22 1.82
C TRP A 42 -0.09 -4.51 0.47
N LEU A 43 -0.43 -3.22 0.53
CA LEU A 43 -0.53 -2.35 -0.65
C LEU A 43 0.33 -1.11 -0.47
N PHE A 44 1.11 -0.74 -1.49
CA PHE A 44 1.89 0.51 -1.45
C PHE A 44 0.99 1.71 -1.73
N HIS A 45 1.20 2.80 -0.99
CA HIS A 45 0.55 4.06 -1.27
C HIS A 45 1.25 4.79 -2.42
N SER A 46 0.48 5.28 -3.41
CA SER A 46 0.99 6.21 -4.40
C SER A 46 0.48 7.62 -4.14
N LYS A 47 1.38 8.59 -4.26
CA LYS A 47 1.10 10.00 -4.06
C LYS A 47 0.53 10.62 -5.33
N GLY A 48 -0.60 11.34 -5.21
CA GLY A 48 -1.17 12.13 -6.30
C GLY A 48 -2.70 12.09 -6.36
N LEU A 49 -3.31 13.12 -6.94
CA LEU A 49 -4.77 13.17 -7.12
C LEU A 49 -5.21 12.05 -8.07
N GLY A 50 -6.17 11.23 -7.65
CA GLY A 50 -6.65 10.07 -8.41
C GLY A 50 -5.73 8.85 -8.34
N LYS A 51 -4.64 8.88 -7.56
CA LYS A 51 -3.79 7.72 -7.29
C LYS A 51 -4.17 7.10 -5.95
N GLY A 52 -4.48 5.80 -5.98
CA GLY A 52 -4.87 5.01 -4.81
C GLY A 52 -3.73 4.16 -4.26
N SER A 53 -4.08 3.18 -3.44
CA SER A 53 -3.18 2.09 -3.06
C SER A 53 -2.98 1.15 -4.25
N TYR A 54 -1.76 0.67 -4.46
CA TYR A 54 -1.42 -0.28 -5.51
C TYR A 54 -1.02 -1.61 -4.91
N ASP A 55 -1.61 -2.67 -5.47
CA ASP A 55 -1.15 -4.03 -5.26
C ASP A 55 0.05 -4.32 -6.16
N LEU A 56 1.01 -5.05 -5.64
CA LEU A 56 2.12 -5.58 -6.43
C LEU A 56 1.84 -7.00 -6.93
N ASP A 57 0.89 -7.70 -6.30
CA ASP A 57 0.43 -9.01 -6.72
C ASP A 57 -0.78 -8.89 -7.66
N MET A 58 -0.48 -8.88 -8.97
CA MET A 58 -1.53 -8.84 -9.99
C MET A 58 -2.33 -10.15 -10.11
N THR A 59 -1.91 -11.23 -9.44
CA THR A 59 -2.52 -12.57 -9.55
C THR A 59 -3.96 -12.58 -9.04
N PHE A 60 -4.32 -11.67 -8.13
CA PHE A 60 -5.68 -11.54 -7.58
C PHE A 60 -6.53 -10.44 -8.22
N VAL A 61 -5.95 -9.61 -9.10
CA VAL A 61 -6.63 -8.48 -9.75
C VAL A 61 -7.45 -8.95 -10.98
N GLN A 62 -7.05 -10.06 -11.61
CA GLN A 62 -7.81 -10.68 -12.70
C GLN A 62 -8.78 -11.73 -12.14
N ASP A 63 -9.94 -11.27 -11.65
CA ASP A 63 -11.08 -12.17 -11.56
C ASP A 63 -11.79 -12.25 -12.91
N ASP A 64 -11.47 -13.27 -13.70
CA ASP A 64 -12.15 -13.59 -14.96
C ASP A 64 -13.66 -13.83 -14.78
N ARG A 65 -14.15 -14.00 -13.53
CA ARG A 65 -15.59 -14.08 -13.21
C ARG A 65 -16.31 -12.74 -13.23
N LEU A 66 -15.60 -11.61 -13.31
CA LEU A 66 -16.21 -10.28 -13.48
C LEU A 66 -16.31 -9.85 -14.96
N ASN A 67 -15.61 -10.53 -15.87
CA ASN A 67 -15.65 -10.24 -17.31
C ASN A 67 -16.65 -11.13 -18.08
N THR A 68 -17.48 -11.89 -17.38
CA THR A 68 -18.61 -12.64 -17.97
C THR A 68 -19.93 -12.10 -17.42
N LYS A 69 -20.37 -10.95 -17.91
CA LYS A 69 -21.79 -10.60 -18.03
C LYS A 69 -22.01 -9.37 -18.92
N ASN A 70 -22.59 -9.69 -20.09
CA ASN A 70 -23.16 -8.88 -21.16
C ASN A 70 -22.24 -8.53 -22.33
#